data_AF-A0A355E5H0-F1
#
_entry.id   AF-A0A355E5H0-F1
#
_cell.length_a   1.000
_cell.length_b   1.000
_cell.length_c   1.000
_cell.angle_alpha   90.00
_cell.angle_beta   90.00
_cell.angle_gamma   90.00
#
_symmetry.space_group_name_H-M   'P 1'
#
loop_
_entity.id
_entity.type
_entity.pdbx_description
1 polymer ?
#
loop_
_entity_poly.entity_id
_entity_poly.type
_entity_poly.pdbx_seq_one_letter_code
_entity_poly.pdbx_strand_id
1 'polypeptide(L)'
;MYGLQNVINLQVSPVEGCVKVDDTVPGVEEGLNAGMWSIGLAMSGNEVGLPLKDVQALPPADRERRRQRAYTRMSQCGAHYVVDSIADIMPCLDDIEQRLARGERP
;
A
#
# COMPACT_ATOMS: atom_id res chain seq x y z
N MET A 1 -1.35 -10.31 -12.78
CA MET A 1 -2.65 -10.75 -12.24
C MET A 1 -2.43 -11.92 -11.28
N TYR A 2 -1.51 -11.76 -10.33
CA TYR A 2 -1.27 -12.67 -9.23
C TYR A 2 -2.18 -12.34 -8.03
N GLY A 3 -2.64 -11.09 -7.89
CA GLY A 3 -3.51 -10.65 -6.79
C GLY A 3 -4.85 -11.40 -6.72
N LEU A 4 -5.55 -11.53 -7.84
CA LEU A 4 -6.82 -12.28 -7.90
C LEU A 4 -6.64 -13.78 -7.67
N GLN A 5 -5.52 -14.35 -8.11
CA GLN A 5 -5.22 -15.77 -7.86
C GLN A 5 -5.12 -16.06 -6.36
N ASN A 6 -4.54 -15.15 -5.56
CA ASN A 6 -4.45 -15.32 -4.11
C ASN A 6 -5.83 -15.31 -3.45
N VAL A 7 -6.72 -14.40 -3.86
CA VAL A 7 -8.09 -14.34 -3.33
C VAL A 7 -8.86 -15.62 -3.63
N ILE A 8 -8.73 -16.15 -4.85
CA ILE A 8 -9.31 -17.45 -5.24
C ILE A 8 -8.76 -18.58 -4.38
N ASN A 9 -7.44 -18.63 -4.20
CA ASN A 9 -6.79 -19.67 -3.40
C ASN A 9 -7.19 -19.61 -1.91
N LEU A 10 -7.41 -18.41 -1.39
CA LEU A 10 -7.87 -18.18 -0.02
C LEU A 10 -9.40 -18.30 0.12
N GLN A 11 -10.13 -18.49 -0.97
CA GLN A 11 -11.60 -18.55 -1.03
C GLN A 11 -12.28 -17.33 -0.40
N VAL A 12 -11.66 -16.16 -0.52
CA VAL A 12 -12.19 -14.91 0.04
C VAL A 12 -13.11 -14.25 -0.98
N SER A 13 -14.28 -13.82 -0.53
CA SER A 13 -15.17 -12.96 -1.30
C SER A 13 -16.01 -12.11 -0.34
N PRO A 14 -16.43 -10.90 -0.76
CA PRO A 14 -16.16 -10.28 -2.06
C PRO A 14 -14.83 -9.48 -2.07
N VAL A 15 -14.30 -9.14 -3.25
CA VAL A 15 -12.95 -8.51 -3.39
C VAL A 15 -12.88 -7.10 -2.81
N GLU A 16 -14.00 -6.40 -2.70
CA GLU A 16 -14.09 -5.10 -2.04
C GLU A 16 -13.80 -5.17 -0.53
N GLY A 17 -13.84 -6.37 0.07
CA GLY A 17 -13.38 -6.62 1.44
C GLY A 17 -11.89 -6.96 1.56
N CYS A 18 -11.17 -7.05 0.43
CA CYS A 18 -9.74 -7.33 0.41
C CYS A 18 -8.92 -6.03 0.37
N VAL A 19 -7.74 -6.07 0.98
CA VAL A 19 -6.77 -4.97 0.95
C VAL A 19 -5.47 -5.48 0.30
N LYS A 20 -5.06 -4.81 -0.77
CA LYS A 20 -3.75 -5.02 -1.40
C LYS A 20 -2.74 -4.07 -0.77
N VAL A 21 -1.78 -4.62 -0.04
CA VAL A 21 -0.61 -3.88 0.45
C VAL A 21 0.56 -4.17 -0.50
N ASP A 22 1.21 -3.13 -1.00
CA ASP A 22 2.37 -3.28 -1.88
C ASP A 22 3.34 -2.12 -1.75
N ASP A 23 4.59 -2.38 -2.05
CA ASP A 23 5.63 -1.38 -2.11
C ASP A 23 6.13 -1.18 -3.52
N THR A 24 5.26 -1.30 -4.53
CA THR A 24 5.55 -0.94 -5.91
C THR A 24 4.31 -0.33 -6.56
N VAL A 25 4.49 0.62 -7.48
CA VAL A 25 3.38 1.20 -8.25
C VAL A 25 2.57 0.11 -9.00
N PRO A 26 3.19 -0.83 -9.74
CA PRO A 26 2.44 -1.89 -10.42
C PRO A 26 1.65 -2.80 -9.48
N GLY A 27 2.17 -3.07 -8.28
CA GLY A 27 1.47 -3.91 -7.29
C GLY A 27 0.27 -3.20 -6.64
N VAL A 28 0.34 -1.87 -6.48
CA VAL A 28 -0.82 -1.05 -6.10
C VAL A 28 -1.86 -1.03 -7.22
N GLU A 29 -1.45 -0.76 -8.46
CA GLU A 29 -2.31 -0.75 -9.64
C GLU A 29 -3.00 -2.11 -9.84
N GLU A 30 -2.33 -3.22 -9.53
CA GLU A 30 -2.95 -4.55 -9.55
C GLU A 30 -4.13 -4.65 -8.58
N GLY A 31 -4.00 -4.13 -7.35
CA GLY A 31 -5.09 -4.12 -6.37
C GLY A 31 -6.28 -3.27 -6.83
N LEU A 32 -5.99 -2.09 -7.37
CA LEU A 32 -7.00 -1.18 -7.93
C LEU A 32 -7.77 -1.85 -9.08
N ASN A 33 -7.05 -2.44 -10.03
CA ASN A 33 -7.66 -3.13 -11.17
C ASN A 33 -8.45 -4.38 -10.76
N ALA A 34 -8.17 -4.95 -9.58
CA ALA A 34 -8.89 -6.08 -9.03
C ALA A 34 -10.12 -5.68 -8.17
N GLY A 35 -10.39 -4.39 -8.00
CA GLY A 35 -11.48 -3.89 -7.15
C GLY A 35 -11.23 -4.04 -5.65
N MET A 36 -9.96 -4.04 -5.23
CA MET A 36 -9.55 -4.09 -3.83
C MET A 36 -9.19 -2.70 -3.31
N TRP A 37 -9.27 -2.51 -2.00
CA TRP A 37 -8.59 -1.40 -1.34
C TRP A 37 -7.08 -1.54 -1.53
N SER A 38 -6.35 -0.43 -1.52
CA SER A 38 -4.91 -0.45 -1.77
C SER A 38 -4.15 0.47 -0.80
N ILE A 39 -3.07 -0.08 -0.23
CA ILE A 39 -2.17 0.63 0.68
C ILE A 39 -0.76 0.55 0.09
N GLY A 40 -0.20 1.70 -0.28
CA GLY A 40 1.19 1.81 -0.73
C GLY A 40 2.16 1.94 0.45
N LEU A 41 3.29 1.24 0.41
CA LEU A 41 4.37 1.41 1.38
C LEU A 41 5.46 2.30 0.79
N ALA A 42 5.72 3.45 1.41
CA ALA A 42 6.63 4.46 0.91
C ALA A 42 8.10 4.20 1.27
N MET A 43 8.34 3.57 2.43
CA MET A 43 9.68 3.42 3.02
C MET A 43 10.06 1.96 3.32
N SER A 44 9.34 0.98 2.77
CA SER A 44 9.77 -0.42 2.81
C SER A 44 10.85 -0.72 1.76
N GLY A 45 11.59 -1.80 1.99
CA GLY A 45 12.88 -2.07 1.35
C GLY A 45 12.90 -2.08 -0.18
N ASN A 46 11.80 -2.41 -0.89
CA ASN A 46 11.86 -2.49 -2.35
C ASN A 46 11.77 -1.13 -3.06
N GLU A 47 10.93 -0.19 -2.62
CA GLU A 47 10.84 1.13 -3.31
C GLU A 47 11.97 2.09 -2.93
N VAL A 48 12.54 1.97 -1.74
CA VAL A 48 13.72 2.77 -1.38
C VAL A 48 15.00 2.20 -2.03
N GLY A 49 14.96 0.92 -2.47
CA GLY A 49 16.07 0.23 -3.13
C GLY A 49 17.26 -0.03 -2.20
N LEU A 50 17.04 0.05 -0.88
CA LEU A 50 18.06 -0.05 0.15
C LEU A 50 17.53 -0.90 1.33
N PRO A 51 18.37 -1.74 1.93
CA PRO A 51 18.10 -2.33 3.23
C PRO A 51 17.68 -1.26 4.26
N LEU A 52 16.76 -1.60 5.17
CA LEU A 52 16.26 -0.67 6.20
C LEU A 52 17.38 0.04 6.98
N LYS A 53 18.47 -0.68 7.29
CA LYS A 53 19.66 -0.14 7.94
C LYS A 53 20.30 1.01 7.14
N ASP A 54 20.31 0.92 5.82
CA ASP A 54 20.95 1.88 4.93
C ASP A 54 20.03 3.09 4.74
N VAL A 55 18.70 2.87 4.74
CA VAL A 55 17.70 3.95 4.81
C VAL A 55 17.81 4.74 6.12
N GLN A 56 18.03 4.06 7.25
CA GLN A 56 18.20 4.70 8.55
C GLN A 56 19.52 5.48 8.65
N ALA A 57 20.56 5.05 7.93
CA ALA A 57 21.85 5.71 7.88
C ALA A 57 21.89 6.94 6.96
N LEU A 58 20.86 7.17 6.13
CA LEU A 58 20.78 8.35 5.28
C LEU A 58 20.69 9.64 6.11
N PRO A 59 21.28 10.75 5.61
CA PRO A 59 21.02 12.07 6.17
C PRO A 59 19.50 12.34 6.25
N PRO A 60 19.00 12.97 7.33
CA PRO A 60 17.56 13.19 7.52
C PRO A 60 16.88 13.87 6.33
N ALA A 61 17.56 14.83 5.69
CA ALA A 61 17.05 15.53 4.52
C ALA A 61 16.91 14.62 3.28
N ASP A 62 17.85 13.70 3.08
CA ASP A 62 17.80 12.75 1.96
C ASP A 62 16.73 11.68 2.17
N ARG A 63 16.55 11.22 3.41
CA ARG A 63 15.49 10.29 3.78
C ARG A 63 14.11 10.93 3.55
N GLU A 64 13.92 12.17 4.00
CA GLU A 64 12.66 12.88 3.81
C GLU A 64 12.37 13.15 2.32
N ARG A 65 13.37 13.54 1.53
CA ARG A 65 13.20 13.71 0.07
C ARG A 65 12.75 12.42 -0.60
N ARG A 66 13.35 11.28 -0.24
CA ARG A 66 12.97 9.96 -0.78
C ARG A 66 11.55 9.58 -0.36
N ARG A 67 11.22 9.78 0.91
CA ARG A 67 9.88 9.56 1.47
C ARG A 67 8.84 10.36 0.71
N GLN A 68 9.01 11.68 0.57
CA GLN A 68 8.07 12.54 -0.16
C GLN A 68 7.87 12.10 -1.61
N ARG A 69 8.95 11.70 -2.29
CA ARG A 69 8.87 11.18 -3.66
C ARG A 69 8.06 9.88 -3.72
N ALA A 70 8.28 8.95 -2.79
CA ALA A 70 7.53 7.70 -2.74
C ALA A 70 6.04 7.93 -2.44
N TYR A 71 5.73 8.77 -1.43
CA TYR A 71 4.36 9.18 -1.12
C TYR A 71 3.65 9.78 -2.33
N THR A 72 4.31 10.70 -3.02
CA THR A 72 3.77 11.34 -4.21
C THR A 72 3.44 10.31 -5.29
N ARG A 73 4.36 9.39 -5.58
CA ARG A 73 4.17 8.36 -6.63
C ARG A 73 3.03 7.40 -6.29
N MET A 74 2.97 6.90 -5.06
CA MET A 74 1.91 5.97 -4.63
C MET A 74 0.54 6.67 -4.62
N SER A 75 0.48 7.92 -4.18
CA SER A 75 -0.76 8.69 -4.21
C SER A 75 -1.22 8.95 -5.65
N GLN A 76 -0.29 9.27 -6.56
CA GLN A 76 -0.58 9.55 -7.97
C GLN A 76 -1.05 8.31 -8.76
N CYS A 77 -0.63 7.10 -8.38
CA CYS A 77 -1.15 5.88 -9.00
C CYS A 77 -2.53 5.46 -8.45
N GLY A 78 -3.09 6.19 -7.48
CA GLY A 78 -4.42 5.96 -6.94
C GLY A 78 -4.46 5.08 -5.69
N ALA A 79 -3.34 4.91 -4.95
CA ALA A 79 -3.39 4.25 -3.66
C ALA A 79 -4.42 4.93 -2.74
N HIS A 80 -5.27 4.15 -2.08
CA HIS A 80 -6.25 4.69 -1.14
C HIS A 80 -5.58 5.26 0.12
N TYR A 81 -4.49 4.61 0.54
CA TYR A 81 -3.63 5.06 1.63
C TYR A 81 -2.17 4.86 1.26
N VAL A 82 -1.30 5.66 1.85
CA VAL A 82 0.15 5.48 1.78
C VAL A 82 0.72 5.63 3.18
N VAL A 83 1.57 4.68 3.58
CA VAL A 83 2.22 4.68 4.89
C VAL A 83 3.72 4.42 4.74
N ASP A 84 4.51 4.71 5.77
CA ASP A 84 5.95 4.49 5.72
C ASP A 84 6.28 3.00 5.63
N SER A 85 5.64 2.17 6.45
CA SER A 85 5.94 0.74 6.54
C SER A 85 4.71 -0.12 6.85
N ILE A 86 4.89 -1.44 6.73
CA ILE A 86 3.85 -2.41 7.13
C ILE A 86 3.46 -2.30 8.61
N ALA A 87 4.32 -1.74 9.46
CA ALA A 87 4.01 -1.54 10.88
C ALA A 87 2.95 -0.45 11.11
N ASP A 88 2.72 0.41 10.11
CA ASP A 88 1.87 1.59 10.21
C ASP A 88 0.47 1.35 9.59
N ILE A 89 0.13 0.12 9.21
CA ILE A 89 -1.11 -0.16 8.44
C ILE A 89 -2.38 -0.21 9.28
N MET A 90 -2.28 -0.45 10.59
CA MET A 90 -3.47 -0.69 11.43
C MET A 90 -4.50 0.44 11.35
N PRO A 91 -4.14 1.73 11.46
CA PRO A 91 -5.10 2.82 11.31
C PRO A 91 -5.80 2.87 9.95
N CYS A 92 -5.12 2.43 8.88
CA CYS A 92 -5.73 2.36 7.55
C CYS A 92 -6.78 1.24 7.46
N LEU A 93 -6.51 0.09 8.07
CA LEU A 93 -7.46 -1.02 8.11
C LEU A 93 -8.71 -0.63 8.92
N ASP A 94 -8.52 0.04 10.07
CA ASP A 94 -9.63 0.53 10.88
C ASP A 94 -10.52 1.52 10.11
N ASP A 95 -9.93 2.42 9.32
CA ASP A 95 -10.69 3.36 8.48
C ASP A 95 -11.40 2.65 7.32
N ILE A 96 -10.74 1.68 6.65
CA ILE A 96 -11.37 0.86 5.61
C ILE A 96 -12.61 0.13 6.16
N GLU A 97 -12.50 -0.48 7.35
CA GLU A 97 -13.64 -1.14 7.99
C GLU A 97 -14.81 -0.18 8.24
N GLN A 98 -14.52 1.03 8.71
CA GLN A 98 -15.55 2.05 8.91
C GLN A 98 -16.19 2.52 7.59
N ARG A 99 -15.40 2.68 6.53
CA ARG A 99 -15.87 3.07 5.20
C ARG A 99 -16.75 1.98 4.59
N LEU A 100 -16.35 0.71 4.71
CA LEU A 100 -17.15 -0.45 4.32
C LEU A 100 -18.48 -0.49 5.07
N ALA A 101 -18.48 -0.23 6.39
CA ALA A 101 -19.72 -0.17 7.18
C ALA A 101 -20.68 0.96 6.73
N ARG A 102 -20.16 2.02 6.09
CA ARG A 102 -20.95 3.10 5.48
C ARG A 102 -21.38 2.81 4.05
N GLY A 103 -21.02 1.65 3.50
CA GLY A 103 -21.31 1.25 2.12
C GLY A 103 -20.38 1.85 1.07
N GLU A 104 -19.27 2.48 1.50
CA GLU A 104 -18.21 2.87 0.56
C GLU A 104 -17.51 1.64 -0.01
N ARG A 105 -16.91 1.82 -1.17
CA ARG A 105 -16.14 0.81 -1.90
C ARG A 105 -14.80 1.42 -2.31
N PRO A 106 -13.80 0.57 -2.63
CA PRO A 106 -12.60 1.03 -3.32
C PRO A 106 -12.96 1.92 -4.52
#